data_AF-A0AAV4WZP2-F1
#
_entry.id   AF-A0AAV4WZP2-F1
#
_cell.length_a   1.000
_cell.length_b   1.000
_cell.length_c   1.000
_cell.angle_alpha   90.00
_cell.angle_beta   90.00
_cell.angle_gamma   90.00
#
_symmetry.space_group_name_H-M   'P 1'
#
loop_
_entity.id
_entity.type
_entity.pdbx_description
1 polymer ?
#
loop_
_entity_poly.entity_id
_entity_poly.type
_entity_poly.pdbx_seq_one_letter_code
_entity_poly.pdbx_strand_id
1 'polypeptide(L)'
;MGDLYKKVMKLRNSIADNDGLAPYMVFSNKNLLDIATHRPVSIESLSQIEGIPSARISKFGKSIITLVKDFCKEHGLKDDVFSTAETSPQIQEADASLMEKLNSSIQATYLLSKNGTQDLNAVASARSLSINTVVNHMIEAIKIGLPASLSCFGMSQEIFDVISKVIQSPPLNGDVSRLTPIKQLCPEYIEFNHIKVVIAMLSQKYGVNEIPSESNKHSPEHQSSATRPDTSAIETSPSIISKENNSNKRKESSYFSQSKDAPAMKKLKSSKLFNL
;
A
#
# COMPACT_ATOMS: atom_id res chain seq x y z
N MET A 1 -0.40 24.25 23.52
CA MET A 1 -1.85 24.17 23.18
C MET A 1 -2.12 25.13 22.02
N GLY A 2 -2.55 24.61 20.87
CA GLY A 2 -2.66 25.35 19.61
C GLY A 2 -3.73 26.45 19.60
N ASP A 3 -3.58 27.43 18.71
CA ASP A 3 -4.43 28.63 18.70
C ASP A 3 -5.86 28.38 18.22
N LEU A 4 -6.08 27.38 17.36
CA LEU A 4 -7.43 26.94 16.97
C LEU A 4 -8.22 26.43 18.18
N TYR A 5 -7.61 25.60 19.03
CA TYR A 5 -8.26 25.06 20.23
C TYR A 5 -8.79 26.17 21.14
N LYS A 6 -8.01 27.25 21.32
CA LYS A 6 -8.43 28.41 22.12
C LYS A 6 -9.63 29.13 21.49
N LYS A 7 -9.64 29.30 20.16
CA LYS A 7 -10.77 29.91 19.44
C LYS A 7 -12.03 29.03 19.56
N VAL A 8 -11.93 27.72 19.36
CA VAL A 8 -13.07 26.79 19.48
C VAL A 8 -13.60 26.74 20.92
N MET A 9 -12.71 26.74 21.91
CA MET A 9 -13.09 26.79 23.33
C MET A 9 -13.85 28.08 23.68
N LYS A 10 -13.41 29.24 23.19
CA LYS A 10 -14.11 30.51 23.36
C LYS A 10 -15.51 30.47 22.73
N LEU A 11 -15.62 29.94 21.51
CA LEU A 11 -16.91 29.81 20.82
C LEU A 11 -17.87 28.89 21.59
N ARG A 12 -17.39 27.74 22.09
CA ARG A 12 -18.20 26.83 22.92
C ARG A 12 -18.75 27.54 24.15
N ASN A 13 -17.93 28.31 24.85
CA ASN A 13 -18.36 29.03 26.05
C ASN A 13 -19.42 30.08 25.69
N SER A 14 -19.22 30.85 24.60
CA SER A 14 -20.23 31.80 24.13
C SER A 14 -21.56 31.15 23.77
N ILE A 15 -21.53 29.97 23.12
CA ILE A 15 -22.75 29.20 22.81
C ILE A 15 -23.43 28.73 24.11
N ALA A 16 -22.64 28.25 25.07
CA ALA A 16 -23.14 27.77 26.36
C ALA A 16 -23.84 28.91 27.14
N ASP A 17 -23.21 30.09 27.17
CA ASP A 17 -23.78 31.28 27.84
C ASP A 17 -25.07 31.75 27.16
N ASN A 18 -25.12 31.75 25.81
CA ASN A 18 -26.30 32.17 25.05
C ASN A 18 -27.49 31.21 25.21
N ASP A 19 -27.23 29.89 25.28
CA ASP A 19 -28.28 28.87 25.41
C ASP A 19 -28.60 28.54 26.89
N GLY A 20 -27.92 29.16 27.86
CA GLY A 20 -28.07 28.86 29.29
C GLY A 20 -27.64 27.43 29.65
N LEU A 21 -26.70 26.86 28.90
CA LEU A 21 -26.21 25.49 29.07
C LEU A 21 -24.82 25.48 29.72
N ALA A 22 -24.46 24.37 30.34
CA ALA A 22 -23.08 24.18 30.78
C ALA A 22 -22.14 23.94 29.57
N PRO A 23 -20.89 24.43 29.56
CA PRO A 23 -19.99 24.31 28.41
C PRO A 23 -19.79 22.88 27.89
N TYR A 24 -19.73 21.89 28.80
CA TYR A 24 -19.58 20.48 28.44
C TYR A 24 -20.81 19.89 27.73
N MET A 25 -22.00 20.49 27.89
CA MET A 25 -23.22 20.08 27.19
C MET A 25 -23.20 20.46 25.71
N VAL A 26 -22.45 21.50 25.35
CA VAL A 26 -22.23 21.92 23.96
C VAL A 26 -21.23 20.96 23.29
N PHE A 27 -19.98 20.95 23.79
CA PHE A 27 -18.95 19.99 23.37
C PHE A 27 -18.02 19.63 24.54
N SER A 28 -17.59 18.37 24.62
CA SER A 28 -16.62 17.93 25.61
C SER A 28 -15.22 18.47 25.30
N ASN A 29 -14.32 18.48 26.29
CA ASN A 29 -12.93 18.89 26.06
C ASN A 29 -12.19 17.96 25.08
N LYS A 30 -12.53 16.67 25.05
CA LYS A 30 -12.02 15.70 24.05
C LYS A 30 -12.46 16.15 22.65
N ASN A 31 -13.74 16.46 22.47
CA ASN A 31 -14.28 16.89 21.18
C ASN A 31 -13.61 18.19 20.69
N LEU A 32 -13.31 19.14 21.58
CA LEU A 32 -12.60 20.37 21.21
C LEU A 32 -11.17 20.09 20.72
N LEU A 33 -10.48 19.14 21.36
CA LEU A 33 -9.14 18.73 20.96
C LEU A 33 -9.17 18.04 19.60
N ASP A 34 -10.15 17.16 19.39
CA ASP A 34 -10.34 16.43 18.13
C ASP A 34 -10.71 17.39 16.99
N ILE A 35 -11.58 18.39 17.23
CA ILE A 35 -11.91 19.44 16.26
C ILE A 35 -10.67 20.27 15.90
N ALA A 36 -9.85 20.64 16.89
CA ALA A 36 -8.64 21.42 16.64
C ALA A 36 -7.58 20.60 15.88
N THR A 37 -7.57 19.29 16.06
CA THR A 37 -6.64 18.35 15.41
C THR A 37 -7.07 18.04 13.98
N HIS A 38 -8.34 17.68 13.80
CA HIS A 38 -8.90 17.22 12.52
C HIS A 38 -9.49 18.33 11.66
N ARG A 39 -9.72 19.52 12.21
CA ARG A 39 -10.17 20.71 11.47
C ARG A 39 -11.35 20.46 10.51
N PRO A 40 -12.48 19.91 11.00
CA PRO A 40 -13.65 19.65 10.17
C PRO A 40 -14.24 20.93 9.56
N VAL A 41 -14.44 20.95 8.24
CA VAL A 41 -15.09 22.05 7.51
C VAL A 41 -16.43 21.65 6.87
N SER A 42 -16.88 20.42 7.12
CA SER A 42 -18.20 19.93 6.72
C SER A 42 -18.96 19.27 7.87
N ILE A 43 -20.27 19.15 7.74
CA ILE A 43 -21.13 18.46 8.72
C ILE A 43 -20.77 16.98 8.78
N GLU A 44 -20.46 16.38 7.63
CA GLU A 44 -20.04 14.98 7.52
C GLU A 44 -18.72 14.76 8.25
N SER A 45 -17.73 15.62 8.02
CA SER A 45 -16.44 15.59 8.72
C SER A 45 -16.63 15.75 10.24
N LEU A 46 -17.48 16.68 10.67
CA LEU A 46 -17.77 16.87 12.09
C LEU A 46 -18.45 15.65 12.73
N SER A 47 -19.23 14.87 11.95
CA SER A 47 -19.86 13.63 12.42
C SER A 47 -18.90 12.46 12.61
N GLN A 48 -17.71 12.53 12.01
CA GLN A 48 -16.66 11.52 12.21
C GLN A 48 -15.97 11.65 13.57
N ILE A 49 -16.17 12.76 14.29
CA ILE A 49 -15.61 12.95 15.62
C ILE A 49 -16.43 12.16 16.64
N GLU A 50 -15.77 11.21 17.28
CA GLU A 50 -16.36 10.31 18.27
C GLU A 50 -16.97 11.09 19.45
N GLY A 51 -18.18 10.70 19.87
CA GLY A 51 -18.82 11.28 21.06
C GLY A 51 -19.53 12.62 20.82
N ILE A 52 -19.77 13.00 19.56
CA ILE A 52 -20.70 14.08 19.21
C ILE A 52 -22.03 13.50 18.70
N PRO A 53 -23.15 13.66 19.44
CA PRO A 53 -24.47 13.26 18.95
C PRO A 53 -24.92 14.12 17.77
N SER A 54 -25.64 13.52 16.81
CA SER A 54 -26.18 14.19 15.61
C SER A 54 -27.01 15.43 15.94
N ALA A 55 -27.78 15.41 17.03
CA ALA A 55 -28.55 16.56 17.52
C ALA A 55 -27.66 17.78 17.84
N ARG A 56 -26.46 17.57 18.39
CA ARG A 56 -25.51 18.65 18.70
C ARG A 56 -24.81 19.17 17.45
N ILE A 57 -24.52 18.29 16.49
CA ILE A 57 -23.99 18.67 15.17
C ILE A 57 -24.99 19.56 14.44
N SER A 58 -26.26 19.17 14.42
CA SER A 58 -27.33 19.95 13.79
C SER A 58 -27.47 21.34 14.42
N LYS A 59 -27.43 21.41 15.76
CA LYS A 59 -27.66 22.64 16.51
C LYS A 59 -26.44 23.59 16.53
N PHE A 60 -25.23 23.07 16.70
CA PHE A 60 -24.02 23.87 16.97
C PHE A 60 -22.92 23.71 15.90
N GLY A 61 -23.03 22.69 15.05
CA GLY A 61 -21.96 22.32 14.11
C GLY A 61 -21.66 23.41 13.07
N LYS A 62 -22.67 24.14 12.59
CA LYS A 62 -22.47 25.24 11.62
C LYS A 62 -21.51 26.31 12.14
N SER A 63 -21.69 26.74 13.39
CA SER A 63 -20.85 27.77 14.01
C SER A 63 -19.40 27.32 14.17
N ILE A 64 -19.18 26.05 14.53
CA ILE A 64 -17.85 25.45 14.64
C ILE A 64 -17.18 25.35 13.27
N ILE A 65 -17.90 24.84 12.27
CA ILE A 65 -17.39 24.67 10.90
C ILE A 65 -16.94 26.01 10.33
N THR A 66 -17.76 27.06 10.46
CA THR A 66 -17.39 28.41 10.01
C THR A 66 -16.13 28.90 10.68
N LEU A 67 -16.03 28.78 12.01
CA LEU A 67 -14.84 29.20 12.76
C LEU A 67 -13.57 28.45 12.30
N VAL A 68 -13.66 27.14 12.13
CA VAL A 68 -12.53 26.30 11.69
C VAL A 68 -12.12 26.68 10.27
N LYS A 69 -13.08 26.87 9.37
CA LYS A 69 -12.85 27.26 7.97
C LYS A 69 -12.16 28.62 7.87
N ASP A 70 -12.62 29.60 8.64
CA ASP A 70 -12.03 30.93 8.64
C ASP A 70 -10.62 30.91 9.22
N PHE A 71 -10.39 30.14 10.28
CA PHE A 71 -9.06 29.95 10.85
C PHE A 71 -8.09 29.28 9.87
N CYS A 72 -8.51 28.24 9.18
CA CYS A 72 -7.67 27.55 8.19
C CYS A 72 -7.28 28.48 7.04
N LYS A 73 -8.22 29.31 6.55
CA LYS A 73 -7.95 30.32 5.52
C LYS A 73 -6.99 31.40 5.99
N GLU A 74 -7.19 31.93 7.19
CA GLU A 74 -6.35 32.99 7.79
C GLU A 74 -4.90 32.53 7.97
N HIS A 75 -4.68 31.26 8.32
CA HIS A 75 -3.37 30.70 8.63
C HIS A 75 -2.77 29.78 7.54
N GLY A 76 -3.42 29.67 6.37
CA GLY A 76 -2.96 28.80 5.27
C GLY A 76 -2.86 27.31 5.62
N LEU A 77 -3.72 26.83 6.52
CA LEU A 77 -3.69 25.45 7.02
C LEU A 77 -4.61 24.55 6.19
N LYS A 78 -4.22 23.28 6.02
CA LYS A 78 -5.08 22.24 5.40
C LYS A 78 -6.31 21.99 6.27
N ASP A 79 -7.50 22.08 5.71
CA ASP A 79 -8.78 21.71 6.31
C ASP A 79 -9.06 20.19 6.19
N ASP A 80 -10.05 19.70 6.95
CA ASP A 80 -10.50 18.29 6.95
C ASP A 80 -9.37 17.24 7.11
N VAL A 81 -8.54 17.44 8.13
CA VAL A 81 -7.43 16.54 8.49
C VAL A 81 -7.91 15.36 9.34
N PHE A 82 -8.88 14.60 8.86
CA PHE A 82 -9.12 13.24 9.34
C PHE A 82 -8.07 12.34 8.67
N SER A 83 -6.98 12.00 9.37
CA SER A 83 -5.80 11.40 8.72
C SER A 83 -6.05 9.99 8.18
N THR A 84 -5.97 9.92 6.85
CA THR A 84 -5.43 8.86 5.99
C THR A 84 -6.20 7.54 5.87
N ALA A 85 -7.17 7.53 4.95
CA ALA A 85 -6.97 6.76 3.73
C ALA A 85 -7.37 7.65 2.55
N GLU A 86 -6.53 7.70 1.53
CA GLU A 86 -6.89 8.30 0.25
C GLU A 86 -8.29 7.85 -0.21
N THR A 87 -9.01 8.81 -0.80
CA THR A 87 -10.08 8.63 -1.80
C THR A 87 -11.53 8.58 -1.27
N SER A 88 -12.25 9.72 -1.37
CA SER A 88 -13.64 9.70 -1.86
C SER A 88 -13.58 9.47 -3.39
N PRO A 89 -14.50 8.71 -4.01
CA PRO A 89 -14.28 7.97 -5.25
C PRO A 89 -14.32 8.88 -6.47
N GLN A 90 -13.24 9.61 -6.70
CA GLN A 90 -12.86 10.05 -8.04
C GLN A 90 -11.45 9.51 -8.26
N ILE A 91 -11.33 8.58 -9.21
CA ILE A 91 -10.04 8.15 -9.73
C ILE A 91 -9.29 9.44 -10.06
N GLN A 92 -8.20 9.73 -9.37
CA GLN A 92 -7.38 10.91 -9.69
C GLN A 92 -6.98 10.78 -11.17
N GLU A 93 -6.95 11.86 -11.94
CA GLU A 93 -6.64 11.79 -13.39
C GLU A 93 -5.34 11.00 -13.68
N ALA A 94 -4.38 11.07 -12.74
CA ALA A 94 -3.16 10.26 -12.75
C ALA A 94 -3.43 8.75 -12.65
N ASP A 95 -4.32 8.30 -11.76
CA ASP A 95 -4.70 6.89 -11.62
C ASP A 95 -5.44 6.39 -12.87
N ALA A 96 -6.25 7.23 -13.51
CA ALA A 96 -6.95 6.88 -14.74
C ALA A 96 -5.96 6.61 -15.89
N SER A 97 -4.96 7.48 -16.05
CA SER A 97 -3.88 7.30 -17.04
C SER A 97 -3.03 6.05 -16.77
N LEU A 98 -2.77 5.74 -15.50
CA LEU A 98 -2.06 4.51 -15.12
C LEU A 98 -2.90 3.26 -15.44
N MET A 99 -4.20 3.29 -15.15
CA MET A 99 -5.11 2.17 -15.41
C MET A 99 -5.17 1.77 -16.88
N GLU A 100 -5.02 2.69 -17.83
CA GLU A 100 -4.97 2.37 -19.27
C GLU A 100 -3.86 1.38 -19.64
N LYS A 101 -2.79 1.30 -18.83
CA LYS A 101 -1.68 0.34 -19.02
C LYS A 101 -2.03 -1.08 -18.60
N LEU A 102 -3.15 -1.27 -17.88
CA LEU A 102 -3.59 -2.57 -17.37
C LEU A 102 -4.62 -3.19 -18.31
N ASN A 103 -4.69 -4.53 -18.31
CA ASN A 103 -5.78 -5.21 -19.01
C ASN A 103 -7.12 -5.01 -18.29
N SER A 104 -8.22 -5.20 -19.02
CA SER A 104 -9.60 -4.98 -18.54
C SER A 104 -9.94 -5.79 -17.27
N SER A 105 -9.39 -7.00 -17.13
CA SER A 105 -9.62 -7.83 -15.96
C SER A 105 -8.95 -7.25 -14.71
N ILE A 106 -7.70 -6.80 -14.81
CA ILE A 106 -6.98 -6.15 -13.71
C ILE A 106 -7.68 -4.84 -13.34
N GLN A 107 -8.01 -3.98 -14.33
CA GLN A 107 -8.71 -2.71 -14.09
C GLN A 107 -9.99 -2.92 -13.29
N ALA A 108 -10.85 -3.84 -13.72
CA ALA A 108 -12.08 -4.11 -13.02
C ALA A 108 -11.85 -4.72 -11.62
N THR A 109 -10.71 -5.38 -11.37
CA THR A 109 -10.39 -5.97 -10.05
C THR A 109 -10.01 -4.85 -9.10
N TYR A 110 -9.13 -3.95 -9.56
CA TYR A 110 -8.68 -2.79 -8.82
C TYR A 110 -9.85 -1.85 -8.49
N LEU A 111 -10.71 -1.54 -9.47
CA LEU A 111 -11.88 -0.70 -9.26
C LEU A 111 -12.86 -1.31 -8.23
N LEU A 112 -13.12 -2.62 -8.32
CA LEU A 112 -14.01 -3.29 -7.37
C LEU A 112 -13.42 -3.30 -5.96
N SER A 113 -12.10 -3.46 -5.84
CA SER A 113 -11.41 -3.37 -4.55
C SER A 113 -11.43 -1.96 -3.97
N LYS A 114 -11.25 -0.94 -4.82
CA LYS A 114 -11.15 0.47 -4.40
C LYS A 114 -12.51 1.09 -4.06
N ASN A 115 -13.54 0.80 -4.86
CA ASN A 115 -14.87 1.43 -4.73
C ASN A 115 -15.89 0.53 -4.02
N GLY A 116 -15.63 -0.78 -3.93
CA GLY A 116 -16.53 -1.77 -3.35
C GLY A 116 -16.07 -2.21 -1.97
N THR A 117 -15.29 -3.29 -1.95
CA THR A 117 -14.81 -3.92 -0.71
C THR A 117 -13.29 -4.07 -0.71
N GLN A 118 -12.67 -3.77 0.43
CA GLN A 118 -11.24 -3.98 0.63
C GLN A 118 -10.88 -5.46 0.90
N ASP A 119 -11.87 -6.33 1.16
CA ASP A 119 -11.63 -7.76 1.32
C ASP A 119 -11.46 -8.47 -0.03
N LEU A 120 -10.24 -8.90 -0.33
CA LEU A 120 -9.93 -9.57 -1.59
C LEU A 120 -10.60 -10.94 -1.75
N ASN A 121 -11.02 -11.59 -0.66
CA ASN A 121 -11.83 -12.82 -0.75
C ASN A 121 -13.21 -12.50 -1.31
N ALA A 122 -13.85 -11.45 -0.80
CA ALA A 122 -15.12 -10.96 -1.33
C ALA A 122 -14.98 -10.51 -2.80
N VAL A 123 -13.88 -9.84 -3.18
CA VAL A 123 -13.60 -9.49 -4.59
C VAL A 123 -13.45 -10.74 -5.47
N ALA A 124 -12.75 -11.77 -4.97
CA ALA A 124 -12.58 -13.03 -5.68
C ALA A 124 -13.92 -13.74 -5.92
N SER A 125 -14.77 -13.82 -4.89
CA SER A 125 -16.12 -14.37 -5.00
C SER A 125 -17.00 -13.56 -5.96
N ALA A 126 -17.02 -12.23 -5.84
CA ALA A 126 -17.83 -11.36 -6.69
C ALA A 126 -17.44 -11.44 -8.18
N ARG A 127 -16.16 -11.74 -8.47
CA ARG A 127 -15.63 -11.86 -9.83
C ARG A 127 -15.53 -13.30 -10.35
N SER A 128 -15.88 -14.29 -9.54
CA SER A 128 -15.66 -15.71 -9.87
C SER A 128 -14.19 -16.02 -10.23
N LEU A 129 -13.25 -15.42 -9.51
CA LEU A 129 -11.81 -15.63 -9.68
C LEU A 129 -11.20 -16.32 -8.45
N SER A 130 -10.02 -16.91 -8.61
CA SER A 130 -9.26 -17.39 -7.45
C SER A 130 -8.65 -16.23 -6.66
N ILE A 131 -8.50 -16.39 -5.34
CA ILE A 131 -7.84 -15.38 -4.48
C ILE A 131 -6.44 -15.04 -4.98
N ASN A 132 -5.67 -16.03 -5.42
CA ASN A 132 -4.32 -15.83 -5.97
C ASN A 132 -4.35 -14.98 -7.25
N THR A 133 -5.35 -15.17 -8.12
CA THR A 133 -5.53 -14.34 -9.32
C THR A 133 -5.81 -12.89 -8.95
N VAL A 134 -6.72 -12.66 -7.99
CA VAL A 134 -7.05 -11.31 -7.51
C VAL A 134 -5.85 -10.62 -6.88
N VAL A 135 -5.11 -11.31 -6.01
CA VAL A 135 -3.88 -10.79 -5.40
C VAL A 135 -2.84 -10.43 -6.48
N ASN A 136 -2.63 -11.29 -7.48
CA ASN A 136 -1.71 -10.99 -8.58
C ASN A 136 -2.18 -9.78 -9.42
N HIS A 137 -3.48 -9.62 -9.68
CA HIS A 137 -4.00 -8.42 -10.33
C HIS A 137 -3.67 -7.16 -9.53
N MET A 138 -3.88 -7.18 -8.21
CA MET A 138 -3.56 -6.05 -7.34
C MET A 138 -2.06 -5.76 -7.29
N ILE A 139 -1.21 -6.79 -7.32
CA ILE A 139 0.25 -6.63 -7.42
C ILE A 139 0.63 -5.91 -8.72
N GLU A 140 0.05 -6.29 -9.87
CA GLU A 140 0.31 -5.61 -11.14
C GLU A 140 -0.17 -4.15 -11.12
N ALA A 141 -1.29 -3.86 -10.46
CA ALA A 141 -1.75 -2.48 -10.24
C ALA A 141 -0.73 -1.67 -9.41
N ILE A 142 -0.22 -2.23 -8.30
CA ILE A 142 0.79 -1.57 -7.45
C ILE A 142 2.07 -1.26 -8.24
N LYS A 143 2.54 -2.22 -9.06
CA LYS A 143 3.79 -2.06 -9.83
C LYS A 143 3.75 -0.86 -10.78
N ILE A 144 2.59 -0.50 -11.30
CA ILE A 144 2.44 0.67 -12.17
C ILE A 144 2.18 1.98 -11.40
N GLY A 145 2.17 1.92 -10.06
CA GLY A 145 2.03 3.08 -9.20
C GLY A 145 0.66 3.28 -8.59
N LEU A 146 -0.32 2.41 -8.84
CA LEU A 146 -1.66 2.57 -8.27
C LEU A 146 -1.65 2.32 -6.75
N PRO A 147 -2.31 3.17 -5.95
CA PRO A 147 -2.29 3.08 -4.50
C PRO A 147 -3.08 1.86 -3.99
N ALA A 148 -2.49 1.11 -3.05
CA ALA A 148 -3.15 0.02 -2.34
C ALA A 148 -2.71 -0.02 -0.87
N SER A 149 -3.65 -0.29 0.04
CA SER A 149 -3.35 -0.44 1.47
C SER A 149 -2.95 -1.88 1.81
N LEU A 150 -2.11 -2.04 2.83
CA LEU A 150 -1.71 -3.35 3.36
C LEU A 150 -2.91 -4.17 3.86
N SER A 151 -3.92 -3.49 4.41
CA SER A 151 -5.14 -4.11 4.92
C SER A 151 -5.88 -4.93 3.87
N CYS A 152 -5.86 -4.51 2.58
CA CYS A 152 -6.49 -5.25 1.50
C CYS A 152 -5.90 -6.66 1.36
N PHE A 153 -4.63 -6.83 1.68
CA PHE A 153 -3.93 -8.11 1.59
C PHE A 153 -3.98 -8.93 2.88
N GLY A 154 -4.77 -8.50 3.87
CA GLY A 154 -4.78 -9.12 5.20
C GLY A 154 -3.45 -8.96 5.94
N MET A 155 -2.65 -7.95 5.58
CA MET A 155 -1.32 -7.72 6.14
C MET A 155 -1.31 -6.58 7.15
N SER A 156 -0.61 -6.78 8.26
CA SER A 156 -0.25 -5.71 9.20
C SER A 156 1.03 -5.01 8.77
N GLN A 157 1.27 -3.81 9.33
CA GLN A 157 2.55 -3.11 9.17
C GLN A 157 3.73 -3.95 9.67
N GLU A 158 3.54 -4.75 10.73
CA GLU A 158 4.58 -5.65 11.25
C GLU A 158 5.01 -6.70 10.21
N ILE A 159 4.07 -7.28 9.46
CA ILE A 159 4.39 -8.23 8.38
C ILE A 159 5.21 -7.52 7.30
N PHE A 160 4.81 -6.31 6.92
CA PHE A 160 5.56 -5.50 5.96
C PHE A 160 7.00 -5.24 6.45
N ASP A 161 7.16 -4.82 7.70
CA ASP A 161 8.45 -4.47 8.28
C ASP A 161 9.38 -5.68 8.39
N VAL A 162 8.85 -6.85 8.76
CA VAL A 162 9.63 -8.10 8.81
C VAL A 162 10.16 -8.47 7.44
N ILE A 163 9.30 -8.49 6.41
CA ILE A 163 9.71 -8.86 5.04
C ILE A 163 10.68 -7.82 4.47
N SER A 164 10.38 -6.54 4.67
CA SER A 164 11.23 -5.42 4.25
C SER A 164 12.62 -5.55 4.88
N LYS A 165 12.70 -5.83 6.18
CA LYS A 165 13.98 -6.05 6.86
C LYS A 165 14.73 -7.26 6.29
N VAL A 166 14.06 -8.40 6.10
CA VAL A 166 14.68 -9.60 5.51
C VAL A 166 15.28 -9.31 4.14
N ILE A 167 14.55 -8.61 3.27
CA ILE A 167 15.03 -8.23 1.93
C ILE A 167 16.27 -7.33 2.01
N GLN A 168 16.28 -6.34 2.90
CA GLN A 168 17.36 -5.34 3.01
C GLN A 168 18.61 -5.88 3.71
N SER A 169 18.47 -6.92 4.54
CA SER A 169 19.56 -7.50 5.33
C SER A 169 20.40 -8.50 4.52
N PRO A 170 21.67 -8.75 4.90
CA PRO A 170 22.43 -9.89 4.38
C PRO A 170 21.69 -11.22 4.68
N PRO A 171 21.76 -12.21 3.77
CA PRO A 171 22.55 -12.24 2.54
C PRO A 171 21.88 -11.60 1.31
N LEU A 172 20.63 -11.12 1.43
CA LEU A 172 19.84 -10.66 0.28
C LEU A 172 20.26 -9.28 -0.21
N ASN A 173 20.55 -8.33 0.70
CA ASN A 173 21.02 -6.98 0.36
C ASN A 173 20.18 -6.29 -0.75
N GLY A 174 18.86 -6.49 -0.75
CA GLY A 174 17.94 -5.95 -1.75
C GLY A 174 17.63 -6.89 -2.93
N ASP A 175 18.25 -8.07 -3.04
CA ASP A 175 17.96 -9.03 -4.12
C ASP A 175 16.56 -9.65 -3.96
N VAL A 176 15.68 -9.31 -4.91
CA VAL A 176 14.30 -9.80 -4.99
C VAL A 176 14.05 -10.70 -6.21
N SER A 177 15.11 -11.11 -6.91
CA SER A 177 15.03 -11.90 -8.15
C SER A 177 14.39 -13.27 -7.95
N ARG A 178 14.49 -13.82 -6.74
CA ARG A 178 13.94 -15.14 -6.38
C ARG A 178 13.15 -15.06 -5.08
N LEU A 179 11.92 -15.56 -5.10
CA LEU A 179 11.05 -15.56 -3.92
C LEU A 179 11.44 -16.61 -2.86
N THR A 180 11.97 -17.76 -3.29
CA THR A 180 12.26 -18.88 -2.38
C THR A 180 13.30 -18.54 -1.31
N PRO A 181 14.45 -17.91 -1.63
CA PRO A 181 15.41 -17.47 -0.61
C PRO A 181 14.81 -16.51 0.42
N ILE A 182 13.96 -15.58 -0.04
CA ILE A 182 13.25 -14.63 0.85
C ILE A 182 12.31 -15.39 1.78
N LYS A 183 11.52 -16.32 1.23
CA LYS A 183 10.58 -17.14 2.02
C LYS A 183 11.30 -17.99 3.07
N GLN A 184 12.48 -18.51 2.77
CA GLN A 184 13.26 -19.32 3.72
C GLN A 184 13.80 -18.51 4.91
N LEU A 185 14.03 -17.21 4.73
CA LEU A 185 14.49 -16.29 5.78
C LEU A 185 13.33 -15.66 6.57
N CYS A 186 12.11 -15.74 6.06
CA CYS A 186 10.91 -15.25 6.71
C CYS A 186 10.30 -16.28 7.67
N PRO A 187 9.64 -15.84 8.76
CA PRO A 187 8.81 -16.70 9.60
C PRO A 187 7.77 -17.55 8.85
N GLU A 188 7.32 -18.64 9.49
CA GLU A 188 6.42 -19.62 8.86
C GLU A 188 5.10 -19.00 8.36
N TYR A 189 4.50 -18.10 9.16
CA TYR A 189 3.25 -17.41 8.85
C TYR A 189 3.32 -16.45 7.64
N ILE A 190 4.51 -16.17 7.10
CA ILE A 190 4.68 -15.31 5.95
C ILE A 190 4.51 -16.10 4.66
N GLU A 191 3.41 -15.91 3.95
CA GLU A 191 3.18 -16.57 2.66
C GLU A 191 3.89 -15.89 1.48
N PHE A 192 4.01 -16.60 0.36
CA PHE A 192 4.58 -16.05 -0.88
C PHE A 192 3.84 -14.81 -1.37
N ASN A 193 2.53 -14.72 -1.16
CA ASN A 193 1.75 -13.56 -1.57
C ASN A 193 2.12 -12.30 -0.78
N HIS A 194 2.35 -12.42 0.53
CA HIS A 194 2.86 -11.31 1.34
C HIS A 194 4.20 -10.80 0.80
N ILE A 195 5.12 -11.72 0.46
CA ILE A 195 6.42 -11.36 -0.09
C ILE A 195 6.28 -10.61 -1.42
N LYS A 196 5.45 -11.10 -2.33
CA LYS A 196 5.22 -10.44 -3.64
C LYS A 196 4.64 -9.04 -3.48
N VAL A 197 3.69 -8.84 -2.56
CA VAL A 197 3.09 -7.52 -2.28
C VAL A 197 4.15 -6.56 -1.76
N VAL A 198 4.97 -6.97 -0.79
CA VAL A 198 6.05 -6.12 -0.26
C VAL A 198 7.08 -5.79 -1.34
N ILE A 199 7.49 -6.76 -2.17
CA ILE A 199 8.41 -6.49 -3.29
C ILE A 199 7.83 -5.46 -4.25
N ALA A 200 6.54 -5.58 -4.61
CA ALA A 200 5.88 -4.63 -5.50
C ALA A 200 5.87 -3.21 -4.90
N MET A 201 5.55 -3.07 -3.62
CA MET A 201 5.56 -1.79 -2.92
C MET A 201 6.97 -1.20 -2.77
N LEU A 202 7.97 -2.01 -2.44
CA LEU A 202 9.37 -1.56 -2.35
C LEU A 202 9.92 -1.14 -3.72
N SER A 203 9.62 -1.91 -4.76
CA SER A 203 10.02 -1.60 -6.14
C SER A 203 9.39 -0.31 -6.65
N GLN A 204 8.17 0.00 -6.23
CA GLN A 204 7.49 1.26 -6.55
C GLN A 204 8.09 2.44 -5.78
N LYS A 205 8.46 2.23 -4.50
CA LYS A 205 9.04 3.29 -3.66
C LYS A 205 10.48 3.66 -4.03
N TYR A 206 11.32 2.67 -4.36
CA TYR A 206 12.75 2.89 -4.60
C TYR A 206 13.16 2.67 -6.06
N GLY A 207 12.39 1.92 -6.84
CA GLY A 207 12.83 1.39 -8.14
C GLY A 207 13.31 -0.06 -8.02
N VAL A 208 13.07 -0.88 -9.06
CA VAL A 208 13.30 -2.35 -9.05
C VAL A 208 14.75 -2.73 -8.70
N ASN A 209 15.72 -1.87 -9.00
CA ASN A 209 17.16 -2.12 -8.78
C ASN A 209 17.75 -1.33 -7.59
N GLU A 210 16.92 -0.60 -6.86
CA GLU A 210 17.36 0.41 -5.87
C GLU A 210 16.83 0.12 -4.47
N ILE A 211 16.29 -1.09 -4.22
CA ILE A 211 15.88 -1.49 -2.88
C ILE A 211 17.09 -1.41 -1.94
N PRO A 212 17.09 -0.53 -0.92
CA PRO A 212 18.30 -0.23 -0.15
C PRO A 212 18.80 -1.44 0.65
N SER A 213 20.10 -1.72 0.63
CA SER A 213 20.72 -2.62 1.60
C SER A 213 20.90 -1.92 2.96
N GLU A 214 20.92 -2.67 4.06
CA GLU A 214 21.13 -2.11 5.42
C GLU A 214 22.40 -1.24 5.54
N SER A 215 23.39 -1.44 4.67
CA SER A 215 24.61 -0.64 4.58
C SER A 215 24.44 0.79 4.02
N ASN A 216 23.29 1.15 3.45
CA ASN A 216 23.08 2.43 2.76
C ASN A 216 22.25 3.46 3.57
N LYS A 217 22.02 3.24 4.87
CA LYS A 217 21.16 4.09 5.74
C LYS A 217 21.83 5.37 6.26
N HIS A 218 22.90 5.87 5.64
CA HIS A 218 23.53 7.13 6.04
C HIS A 218 23.85 8.04 4.85
N SER A 219 22.92 8.94 4.52
CA SER A 219 23.17 10.35 4.17
C SER A 219 21.85 11.10 3.97
N PRO A 220 21.66 12.28 4.59
CA PRO A 220 20.52 13.15 4.31
C PRO A 220 20.77 14.02 3.05
N GLU A 221 19.67 14.34 2.39
CA GLU A 221 19.37 15.47 1.48
C GLU A 221 20.53 16.36 0.99
N HIS A 222 20.65 16.54 -0.33
CA HIS A 222 20.65 17.87 -0.96
C HIS A 222 20.47 17.81 -2.50
N GLN A 223 19.35 18.39 -2.95
CA GLN A 223 19.17 19.33 -4.06
C GLN A 223 19.61 18.98 -5.51
N SER A 224 18.58 18.97 -6.37
CA SER A 224 18.35 19.89 -7.49
C SER A 224 19.33 19.98 -8.67
N SER A 225 18.80 19.60 -9.84
CA SER A 225 18.83 20.36 -11.11
C SER A 225 20.13 21.02 -11.59
N ALA A 226 20.64 20.56 -12.73
CA ALA A 226 21.04 21.36 -13.91
C ALA A 226 22.03 20.54 -14.77
N THR A 227 21.63 20.10 -15.97
CA THR A 227 21.95 20.77 -17.26
C THR A 227 23.22 20.22 -17.90
N ARG A 228 23.04 19.50 -19.02
CA ARG A 228 24.09 19.20 -20.00
C ARG A 228 24.55 20.49 -20.68
N PRO A 229 25.80 20.50 -21.19
CA PRO A 229 25.88 20.57 -22.65
C PRO A 229 26.90 19.62 -23.27
N ASP A 230 26.64 19.34 -24.54
CA ASP A 230 27.52 18.76 -25.54
C ASP A 230 28.92 19.39 -25.57
N THR A 231 29.94 18.55 -25.79
CA THR A 231 30.97 18.80 -26.80
C THR A 231 31.52 17.48 -27.32
N SER A 232 31.51 17.35 -28.65
CA SER A 232 32.15 16.34 -29.47
C SER A 232 33.66 16.60 -29.62
N ALA A 233 34.45 15.52 -29.77
CA ALA A 233 35.56 15.33 -30.72
C ALA A 233 36.58 14.32 -30.14
N ILE A 234 36.67 13.11 -30.71
CA ILE A 234 37.70 12.63 -31.65
C ILE A 234 39.02 12.28 -30.94
N GLU A 235 39.33 10.98 -30.84
CA GLU A 235 40.57 10.42 -31.38
C GLU A 235 40.54 8.88 -31.46
N THR A 236 41.25 8.40 -32.46
CA THR A 236 41.20 7.10 -33.13
C THR A 236 42.14 6.03 -32.55
N SER A 237 41.76 4.76 -32.80
CA SER A 237 42.37 3.42 -32.58
C SER A 237 43.85 3.26 -33.05
N PRO A 238 44.51 2.04 -33.10
CA PRO A 238 44.08 0.65 -32.79
C PRO A 238 45.16 -0.31 -32.16
N SER A 239 44.78 -1.62 -32.03
CA SER A 239 45.63 -2.84 -32.23
C SER A 239 46.52 -3.34 -31.05
N ILE A 240 46.76 -4.63 -30.73
CA ILE A 240 46.63 -5.93 -31.43
C ILE A 240 46.96 -7.14 -30.47
N ILE A 241 46.22 -8.27 -30.60
CA ILE A 241 46.58 -9.74 -30.61
C ILE A 241 47.32 -10.36 -29.37
N SER A 242 46.86 -11.47 -28.76
CA SER A 242 47.00 -12.91 -29.16
C SER A 242 46.16 -13.81 -28.22
N LYS A 243 45.29 -14.73 -28.67
CA LYS A 243 45.51 -16.20 -28.91
C LYS A 243 46.29 -16.90 -27.77
N GLU A 244 45.89 -18.05 -27.20
CA GLU A 244 45.67 -19.32 -27.89
C GLU A 244 45.16 -20.44 -26.94
N ASN A 245 44.26 -21.30 -27.46
CA ASN A 245 43.99 -22.74 -27.27
C ASN A 245 44.57 -23.52 -26.05
N ASN A 246 43.77 -24.42 -25.44
CA ASN A 246 43.75 -25.85 -25.83
C ASN A 246 42.70 -26.71 -25.04
N SER A 247 41.83 -27.33 -25.82
CA SER A 247 41.21 -28.67 -25.82
C SER A 247 41.48 -29.74 -24.73
N ASN A 248 40.50 -30.65 -24.68
CA ASN A 248 40.48 -32.06 -24.21
C ASN A 248 40.02 -32.27 -22.76
N LYS A 249 39.18 -33.25 -22.39
CA LYS A 249 38.91 -34.56 -23.02
C LYS A 249 37.60 -35.16 -22.45
N ARG A 250 36.82 -35.80 -23.32
CA ARG A 250 35.78 -36.80 -23.00
C ARG A 250 36.28 -37.88 -22.02
N LYS A 251 35.40 -38.35 -21.14
CA LYS A 251 35.22 -39.78 -20.81
C LYS A 251 33.75 -40.07 -20.50
N GLU A 252 33.14 -40.92 -21.32
CA GLU A 252 31.97 -41.72 -20.96
C GLU A 252 32.38 -42.79 -19.94
N SER A 253 31.45 -43.18 -19.08
CA SER A 253 31.32 -44.56 -18.61
C SER A 253 29.86 -44.85 -18.26
N SER A 254 29.34 -45.88 -18.92
CA SER A 254 28.04 -46.49 -18.75
C SER A 254 28.01 -47.47 -17.57
N TYR A 255 26.82 -47.67 -16.98
CA TYR A 255 26.27 -48.90 -16.36
C TYR A 255 24.77 -48.58 -16.10
N PHE A 256 23.81 -49.03 -16.94
CA PHE A 256 23.03 -50.29 -16.84
C PHE A 256 22.57 -50.60 -15.39
N SER A 257 21.28 -50.49 -15.02
CA SER A 257 20.23 -51.49 -15.32
C SER A 257 18.81 -50.99 -15.02
N GLN A 258 17.90 -51.16 -15.98
CA GLN A 258 16.53 -51.75 -15.91
C GLN A 258 15.84 -51.86 -14.52
N SER A 259 14.59 -51.44 -14.33
CA SER A 259 13.35 -52.12 -14.80
C SER A 259 12.13 -51.32 -14.25
N LYS A 260 11.15 -50.92 -15.06
CA LYS A 260 9.89 -51.57 -15.47
C LYS A 260 8.66 -51.27 -14.58
N ASP A 261 7.57 -51.02 -15.30
CA ASP A 261 6.15 -51.28 -15.00
C ASP A 261 5.33 -50.29 -14.14
N ALA A 262 4.53 -49.49 -14.87
CA ALA A 262 3.15 -49.17 -14.48
C ALA A 262 2.25 -50.39 -14.79
N PRO A 263 1.09 -50.58 -14.11
CA PRO A 263 -0.15 -50.13 -14.76
C PRO A 263 -1.30 -49.66 -13.83
N ALA A 264 -2.15 -48.87 -14.49
CA ALA A 264 -3.58 -48.55 -14.36
C ALA A 264 -4.52 -49.28 -13.35
N MET A 265 -5.39 -48.42 -12.78
CA MET A 265 -6.85 -48.53 -12.57
C MET A 265 -7.46 -49.58 -11.62
N LYS A 266 -8.28 -49.09 -10.67
CA LYS A 266 -9.61 -49.66 -10.39
C LYS A 266 -10.57 -48.59 -9.82
N LYS A 267 -11.71 -48.41 -10.51
CA LYS A 267 -12.95 -47.79 -10.01
C LYS A 267 -13.52 -48.65 -8.89
N LEU A 268 -14.18 -48.02 -7.91
CA LEU A 268 -15.34 -48.62 -7.25
C LEU A 268 -16.36 -47.54 -6.86
N LYS A 269 -17.58 -47.69 -7.40
CA LYS A 269 -18.82 -47.07 -6.92
C LYS A 269 -19.38 -47.94 -5.80
N SER A 270 -20.00 -47.35 -4.77
CA SER A 270 -21.22 -47.82 -4.05
C SER A 270 -21.45 -46.84 -2.89
N SER A 271 -22.46 -45.97 -2.89
CA SER A 271 -23.91 -46.16 -2.71
C SER A 271 -24.37 -46.35 -1.25
N LYS A 272 -25.34 -45.49 -0.88
CA LYS A 272 -26.50 -45.68 0.01
C LYS A 272 -26.44 -45.41 1.54
N LEU A 273 -27.33 -44.47 1.92
CA LEU A 273 -28.37 -44.50 2.98
C LEU A 273 -27.97 -44.25 4.45
N PHE A 274 -28.57 -43.21 5.05
CA PHE A 274 -29.58 -43.22 6.15
C PHE A 274 -29.74 -41.76 6.67
N ASN A 275 -30.88 -41.08 6.41
CA ASN A 275 -32.00 -40.87 7.36
C ASN A 275 -31.58 -40.50 8.79
N LEU A 276 -31.68 -39.22 9.16
CA LEU A 276 -32.69 -38.66 10.09
C LEU A 276 -32.70 -37.13 9.98
#